data_AF-A0A227J2J8-F1
#
_entry.id   AF-A0A227J2J8-F1
#
_cell.length_a   1.000
_cell.length_b   1.000
_cell.length_c   1.000
_cell.angle_alpha   90.00
_cell.angle_beta   90.00
_cell.angle_gamma   90.00
#
_symmetry.space_group_name_H-M   'P 1'
#
loop_
_entity.id
_entity.type
_entity.pdbx_description
1 polymer ?
#
loop_
_entity_poly.entity_id
_entity_poly.type
_entity_poly.pdbx_seq_one_letter_code
_entity_poly.pdbx_strand_id
1 'polypeptide(L)'
;VDDLFEVGTVATILQLLKLPDGTVKVLVEGQQRAKINHFKESDFFLAEAEFIVTPELDEREQEVIVRSAINQFEGFIKLNKKIPPEVLTSLNGIDEAARLADTI
;
A
#
# COMPACT_ATOMS: atom_id res chain seq x y z
N VAL A 1 0.95 -21.30 9.60
CA VAL A 1 0.33 -19.96 9.84
C VAL A 1 1.21 -19.05 10.68
N ASP A 2 2.09 -19.59 11.51
CA ASP A 2 2.93 -18.79 12.43
C ASP A 2 3.95 -17.86 11.73
N ASP A 3 4.23 -18.09 10.45
CA ASP A 3 5.08 -17.23 9.62
C ASP A 3 4.31 -16.08 8.94
N LEU A 4 3.00 -15.97 9.15
CA LEU A 4 2.16 -14.92 8.56
C LEU A 4 2.01 -13.73 9.51
N PHE A 5 2.05 -12.53 8.95
CA PHE A 5 1.69 -11.32 9.69
C PHE A 5 0.19 -11.24 9.97
N GLU A 6 -0.17 -10.60 11.07
CA GLU A 6 -1.57 -10.40 11.48
C GLU A 6 -2.31 -9.35 10.63
N VAL A 7 -1.59 -8.51 9.88
CA VAL A 7 -2.16 -7.47 9.03
C VAL A 7 -1.74 -7.73 7.59
N GLY A 8 -2.74 -7.77 6.70
CA GLY A 8 -2.56 -7.88 5.27
C GLY A 8 -3.26 -6.74 4.52
N THR A 9 -3.26 -6.84 3.19
CA THR A 9 -3.97 -5.92 2.31
C THR A 9 -4.97 -6.70 1.48
N VAL A 10 -6.25 -6.31 1.56
CA VAL A 10 -7.26 -6.77 0.62
C VAL A 10 -6.96 -6.13 -0.73
N ALA A 11 -6.83 -6.96 -1.76
CA ALA A 11 -6.45 -6.53 -3.09
C ALA A 11 -7.37 -7.14 -4.15
N THR A 12 -7.61 -6.38 -5.21
CA THR A 12 -8.38 -6.85 -6.37
C THR A 12 -7.44 -7.33 -7.46
N ILE A 13 -7.77 -8.47 -8.07
CA ILE A 13 -7.06 -8.96 -9.25
C ILE A 13 -7.52 -8.16 -10.46
N LEU A 14 -6.59 -7.42 -11.06
CA LEU A 14 -6.85 -6.63 -12.26
C LEU A 14 -6.62 -7.46 -13.54
N GLN A 15 -5.56 -8.26 -13.55
CA GLN A 15 -5.17 -9.03 -14.73
C GLN A 15 -4.45 -10.33 -14.37
N LEU A 16 -4.71 -11.38 -15.15
CA LEU A 16 -4.01 -12.66 -15.07
C LEU A 16 -3.41 -12.99 -16.44
N LEU A 17 -2.11 -13.24 -16.47
CA LEU A 17 -1.36 -13.61 -17.67
C LEU A 17 -0.66 -14.95 -17.45
N LYS A 18 -1.00 -15.96 -18.26
CA LYS A 18 -0.28 -17.24 -18.29
C LYS A 18 0.91 -17.12 -19.22
N LEU A 19 2.10 -17.38 -18.70
CA LEU A 19 3.33 -17.38 -19.46
C LEU A 19 3.55 -18.76 -20.13
N PRO A 20 4.34 -18.83 -21.22
CA PRO A 20 4.58 -20.08 -21.94
C PRO A 20 5.23 -21.20 -21.13
N ASP A 21 5.92 -20.85 -20.04
CA ASP A 21 6.55 -21.76 -19.08
C ASP A 21 5.57 -22.35 -18.06
N GLY A 22 4.30 -21.94 -18.10
CA GLY A 22 3.27 -22.36 -17.15
C GLY A 22 3.10 -21.44 -15.93
N THR A 23 3.95 -20.43 -15.77
CA THR A 23 3.86 -19.46 -14.67
C THR A 23 2.66 -18.52 -14.88
N VAL A 24 2.02 -18.12 -13.78
CA VAL A 24 0.94 -17.12 -13.81
C VAL A 24 1.44 -15.81 -13.24
N LYS A 25 1.47 -14.77 -14.08
CA LYS A 25 1.71 -13.38 -13.65
C LYS A 25 0.37 -12.73 -13.35
N VAL A 26 0.19 -12.26 -12.12
CA VAL A 26 -1.03 -11.58 -11.67
C VAL A 26 -0.71 -10.12 -11.38
N LEU A 27 -1.51 -9.21 -11.95
CA LEU A 27 -1.53 -7.80 -11.57
C LEU A 27 -2.64 -7.59 -10.55
N VAL A 28 -2.30 -7.02 -9.41
CA VAL A 28 -3.23 -6.74 -8.32
C VAL A 28 -3.17 -5.28 -7.92
N GLU A 29 -4.28 -4.76 -7.40
CA GLU A 29 -4.38 -3.43 -6.79
C GLU A 29 -4.79 -3.58 -5.34
N GLY A 30 -3.94 -3.09 -4.42
CA GLY A 30 -4.26 -3.04 -3.00
C GLY A 30 -5.34 -2.00 -2.72
N GLN A 31 -6.34 -2.37 -1.93
CA GLN A 31 -7.48 -1.51 -1.61
C GLN A 31 -7.44 -1.02 -0.17
N GLN A 32 -7.36 -1.95 0.79
CA GLN A 32 -7.44 -1.59 2.20
C GLN A 32 -6.69 -2.61 3.07
N ARG A 33 -6.08 -2.11 4.16
CA ARG A 33 -5.48 -2.97 5.18
C ARG A 33 -6.58 -3.72 5.94
N ALA A 34 -6.34 -4.98 6.23
CA ALA A 34 -7.23 -5.80 7.04
C ALA A 34 -6.44 -6.56 8.11
N LYS A 35 -7.01 -6.63 9.30
CA LYS A 35 -6.51 -7.45 10.39
C LYS A 35 -7.10 -8.86 10.26
N ILE A 36 -6.26 -9.87 10.34
CA ILE A 36 -6.65 -11.26 10.28
C ILE A 36 -6.98 -11.75 11.69
N ASN A 37 -8.20 -12.24 11.88
CA ASN A 37 -8.70 -12.73 13.17
C ASN A 37 -8.50 -14.23 13.31
N HIS A 38 -8.70 -14.98 12.22
CA HIS A 38 -8.55 -16.43 12.22
C HIS A 38 -8.09 -16.94 10.86
N PHE A 39 -7.13 -17.86 10.85
CA PHE A 39 -6.72 -18.59 9.66
C PHE A 39 -7.34 -19.98 9.67
N LYS A 40 -7.77 -20.41 8.48
CA LYS A 40 -8.19 -21.78 8.19
C LYS A 40 -7.32 -22.35 7.10
N GLU A 41 -6.70 -23.48 7.39
CA GLU A 41 -5.90 -24.21 6.41
C GLU A 41 -6.79 -25.12 5.56
N SER A 42 -6.53 -25.12 4.26
CA SER A 42 -7.19 -25.91 3.22
C SER A 42 -6.18 -26.09 2.07
N ASP A 43 -6.63 -26.39 0.84
CA ASP A 43 -5.79 -26.36 -0.37
C ASP A 43 -5.13 -24.98 -0.62
N PHE A 44 -5.60 -23.95 0.07
CA PHE A 44 -5.06 -22.60 0.16
C PHE A 44 -5.34 -22.02 1.55
N PHE A 45 -4.68 -20.92 1.91
CA PHE A 45 -5.00 -20.19 3.14
C PHE A 45 -6.33 -19.45 2.99
N LEU A 46 -7.26 -19.73 3.88
CA LEU A 46 -8.44 -18.91 4.10
C LEU A 46 -8.29 -18.14 5.40
N ALA A 47 -8.83 -16.93 5.44
CA ALA A 47 -8.79 -16.10 6.63
C ALA A 47 -10.12 -15.36 6.82
N GLU A 48 -10.55 -15.25 8.07
CA GLU A 48 -11.54 -14.26 8.50
C GLU A 48 -10.78 -12.99 8.87
N ALA A 49 -11.13 -11.88 8.23
CA ALA A 49 -10.43 -10.61 8.37
C ALA A 49 -11.41 -9.44 8.43
N GLU A 50 -10.99 -8.39 9.14
CA GLU A 50 -11.75 -7.15 9.30
C GLU A 50 -10.93 -5.98 8.78
N PHE A 51 -11.61 -5.05 8.11
CA PHE A 51 -10.97 -3.84 7.62
C PHE A 51 -10.44 -2.99 8.77
N ILE A 52 -9.20 -2.56 8.63
CA ILE A 52 -8.63 -1.55 9.53
C ILE A 52 -9.15 -0.19 9.07
N VAL A 53 -9.81 0.51 9.98
CA VAL A 53 -10.28 1.88 9.75
C VAL A 53 -9.12 2.83 9.98
N THR A 54 -8.82 3.65 8.98
CA THR A 54 -7.83 4.72 9.11
C THR A 54 -8.39 5.78 10.05
N PRO A 55 -7.71 6.12 11.15
CA PRO A 55 -8.15 7.17 12.04
C PRO A 55 -8.06 8.53 11.34
N GLU A 56 -9.06 9.39 11.59
CA GLU A 56 -9.00 10.78 11.16
C GLU A 56 -8.00 11.55 12.05
N LEU A 57 -7.22 12.42 11.40
CA LEU A 57 -6.31 13.35 12.06
C LEU A 57 -6.95 14.74 12.07
N ASP A 58 -6.55 15.58 13.03
CA ASP A 58 -6.89 17.00 12.96
C ASP A 58 -6.35 17.58 11.65
N GLU A 59 -7.17 18.36 10.95
CA GLU A 59 -6.85 18.89 9.61
C GLU A 59 -5.53 19.68 9.61
N ARG A 60 -5.25 20.48 10.65
CA ARG A 60 -4.02 21.27 10.74
C ARG A 60 -2.82 20.40 11.00
N GLU A 61 -2.95 19.41 11.88
CA GLU A 61 -1.87 18.45 12.15
C GLU A 61 -1.55 17.64 10.89
N GLN A 62 -2.59 17.18 10.19
CA GLN A 62 -2.46 16.44 8.95
C GLN A 62 -1.72 17.26 7.88
N GLU A 63 -2.11 18.53 7.67
CA GLU A 63 -1.45 19.41 6.70
C GLU A 63 0.04 19.57 7.01
N VAL A 64 0.39 19.78 8.29
CA VAL A 64 1.78 19.93 8.72
C VAL A 64 2.58 18.65 8.48
N ILE A 65 2.02 17.48 8.82
CA ILE A 65 2.67 16.18 8.64
C ILE A 65 2.88 15.88 7.16
N VAL A 66 1.84 16.04 6.34
CA VAL A 66 1.89 15.81 4.89
C VAL A 66 2.97 16.67 4.23
N ARG A 67 2.99 17.97 4.52
CA ARG A 67 4.01 18.89 3.99
C ARG A 67 5.43 18.49 4.42
N SER A 68 5.58 18.07 5.68
CA SER A 68 6.89 17.61 6.19
C SER A 68 7.36 16.33 5.52
N ALA A 69 6.46 15.35 5.31
CA ALA A 69 6.76 14.10 4.63
C ALA A 69 7.18 14.32 3.17
N ILE A 70 6.46 15.16 2.42
CA ILE A 70 6.81 15.51 1.03
C ILE A 70 8.19 16.16 0.96
N ASN A 71 8.47 17.14 1.83
CA ASN A 71 9.78 17.82 1.86
C ASN A 71 10.94 16.85 2.17
N GLN A 72 10.72 15.90 3.08
CA GLN A 72 11.71 14.86 3.38
C GLN A 72 11.91 13.91 2.19
N PHE A 73 10.83 13.51 1.53
CA PHE A 73 10.90 12.64 0.36
C PHE A 73 11.55 13.31 -0.84
N GLU A 74 11.35 14.62 -1.04
CA GLU A 74 12.08 15.41 -2.04
C GLU A 74 13.59 15.37 -1.77
N GLY A 75 14.00 15.53 -0.51
CA GLY A 75 15.40 15.37 -0.10
C GLY A 75 15.94 13.98 -0.42
N PHE A 76 15.15 12.93 -0.17
CA PHE A 76 15.51 11.54 -0.47
C PHE A 76 15.70 11.29 -1.98
N ILE A 77 14.79 11.78 -2.82
CA ILE A 77 14.88 11.62 -4.29
C ILE A 77 16.15 12.29 -4.85
N LYS A 78 16.51 13.47 -4.34
CA LYS A 78 17.75 14.16 -4.76
C LYS A 78 19.01 13.33 -4.51
N LEU A 79 19.00 12.47 -3.49
CA LEU A 79 20.10 11.56 -3.17
C LEU A 79 20.01 10.23 -3.94
N ASN A 80 18.79 9.78 -4.27
CA ASN A 80 18.56 8.49 -4.93
C ASN A 80 18.09 8.64 -6.39
N LYS A 81 19.06 8.66 -7.32
CA LYS A 81 18.83 8.83 -8.78
C LYS A 81 18.03 7.71 -9.46
N LYS A 82 17.63 6.65 -8.74
CA LYS A 82 16.78 5.59 -9.30
C LYS A 82 15.31 5.98 -9.35
N ILE A 83 14.89 6.99 -8.59
CA ILE A 83 13.52 7.45 -8.54
C ILE A 83 13.37 8.64 -9.51
N PRO A 84 12.48 8.54 -10.51
CA PRO A 84 12.27 9.63 -11.45
C PRO A 84 11.68 10.88 -10.76
N PRO A 85 12.13 12.10 -11.10
CA PRO A 85 11.61 13.32 -10.50
C PRO A 85 10.10 13.53 -10.69
N GLU A 86 9.50 12.96 -11.74
CA GLU A 86 8.06 13.06 -12.00
C GLU A 86 7.19 12.45 -10.88
N VAL A 87 7.74 11.54 -10.07
CA VAL A 87 7.05 10.97 -8.90
C VAL A 87 6.63 12.06 -7.91
N LEU A 88 7.42 13.13 -7.75
CA LEU A 88 7.07 14.26 -6.87
C LEU A 88 5.81 14.99 -7.34
N THR A 89 5.64 15.15 -8.65
CA THR A 89 4.45 15.79 -9.22
C THR A 89 3.21 14.95 -8.93
N SER A 90 3.31 13.63 -9.03
CA SER A 90 2.20 12.72 -8.70
C SER A 90 1.84 12.75 -7.22
N LEU A 91 2.83 12.81 -6.32
CA LEU A 91 2.60 12.88 -4.87
C LEU A 91 1.90 14.17 -4.46
N ASN A 92 2.23 15.32 -5.07
CA ASN A 92 1.57 16.60 -4.80
C ASN A 92 0.09 16.63 -5.20
N GLY A 93 -0.38 15.66 -6.01
CA GLY A 93 -1.79 15.52 -6.38
C GLY A 93 -2.59 14.58 -5.47
N ILE A 94 -1.99 14.04 -4.41
CA ILE A 94 -2.67 13.13 -3.48
C ILE A 94 -3.16 13.93 -2.26
N ASP A 95 -4.48 14.10 -2.15
CA ASP A 95 -5.11 14.84 -1.04
C ASP A 95 -5.23 13.98 0.24
N GLU A 96 -5.32 12.66 0.09
CA GLU A 96 -5.49 11.72 1.20
C GLU A 96 -4.14 11.36 1.85
N ALA A 97 -3.95 11.73 3.11
CA ALA A 97 -2.70 11.50 3.83
C ALA A 97 -2.30 10.01 3.92
N ALA A 98 -3.26 9.11 4.11
CA ALA A 98 -3.01 7.67 4.15
C ALA A 98 -2.51 7.15 2.79
N ARG A 99 -3.12 7.60 1.70
CA ARG A 99 -2.69 7.25 0.34
C ARG A 99 -1.32 7.81 0.01
N LEU A 100 -1.03 9.03 0.45
CA LEU A 100 0.30 9.63 0.31
C LEU A 100 1.35 8.78 1.02
N ALA A 101 1.07 8.37 2.27
CA ALA A 101 1.95 7.53 3.05
C ALA A 101 2.20 6.15 2.41
N ASP A 102 1.21 5.57 1.73
CA ASP A 102 1.35 4.31 1.02
C ASP A 102 2.11 4.43 -0.32
N THR A 103 2.20 5.65 -0.87
CA THR A 103 2.89 5.92 -2.14
C THR A 103 4.38 6.25 -1.96
N ILE A 104 4.75 6.81 -0.80
CA ILE A 104 6.13 7.14 -0.41
C ILE A 104 6.92 5.88 -0.04
#